data_AF-A0A6A5ZZD4-F1
#
_entry.id   AF-A0A6A5ZZD4-F1
#
_cell.length_a   1.000
_cell.length_b   1.000
_cell.length_c   1.000
_cell.angle_alpha   90.00
_cell.angle_beta   90.00
_cell.angle_gamma   90.00
#
_symmetry.space_group_name_H-M   'P 1'
#
loop_
_entity.id
_entity.type
_entity.pdbx_description
1 polymer ?
#
loop_
_entity_poly.entity_id
_entity_poly.type
_entity_poly.pdbx_seq_one_letter_code
_entity_poly.pdbx_strand_id
1 'polypeptide(L)'
;MTVPRNPSPTRNASANADRKQLAGYNITVDKEIALPRVLAEFVDTLKRSRDVQPSPHAQMIVDTRRAASVENEILARQMLAEHVLFRGEAYNDGIKGLTLKDQVNLVKAFTPAPPRKTVPELWGNLARPQPDSCIGYITADEATSRTPALHMPFTREEDEIADCVVHHANTHFPFLTAQWKSACFGESQVQASYQAARDGALIVNYMYQFYTLAYPNRAPSQLDTCHMSVTTEGYTITLWIHWREISTEDGQVYFRMEIVDAVHMSKVKDLQTVRGILHNYVEYALGQRLATIKTALPAFWLNPARKKPMSQPTGTDASSHLNFNVKLPTPSSSGTAGRPAKKSKRSLPEES
;
A
#
# COMPACT_ATOMS: atom_id res chain seq x y z
N MET A 1 32.46 24.28 -27.52
CA MET A 1 32.02 22.87 -27.65
C MET A 1 30.88 22.65 -26.67
N THR A 2 29.66 22.56 -27.18
CA THR A 2 28.43 22.33 -26.39
C THR A 2 28.35 20.84 -26.04
N VAL A 3 28.31 20.53 -24.74
CA VAL A 3 28.07 19.17 -24.26
C VAL A 3 26.64 18.78 -24.66
N PRO A 4 26.42 17.63 -25.34
CA PRO A 4 25.08 17.19 -25.67
C PRO A 4 24.34 16.86 -24.37
N ARG A 5 23.13 17.43 -24.20
CA ARG A 5 22.20 16.99 -23.17
C ARG A 5 21.77 15.56 -23.50
N ASN A 6 21.99 14.63 -22.57
CA ASN A 6 21.33 13.34 -22.61
C ASN A 6 19.80 13.58 -22.60
N PRO A 7 19.04 12.91 -23.48
CA PRO A 7 17.59 13.00 -23.43
C PRO A 7 17.10 12.47 -22.08
N SER A 8 16.26 13.24 -21.40
CA SER A 8 15.57 12.78 -20.20
C SER A 8 14.83 11.48 -20.51
N PRO A 9 14.90 10.46 -19.63
CA PRO A 9 14.09 9.26 -19.79
C PRO A 9 12.62 9.69 -19.93
N THR A 10 11.98 9.29 -21.01
CA THR A 10 10.56 9.59 -21.24
C THR A 10 9.74 8.93 -20.13
N ARG A 11 8.83 9.67 -19.49
CA ARG A 11 7.98 9.20 -18.38
C ARG A 11 7.22 7.90 -18.68
N ASN A 12 6.97 7.59 -19.95
CA ASN A 12 6.36 6.32 -20.39
C ASN A 12 7.25 5.08 -20.16
N ALA A 13 8.57 5.28 -20.01
CA ALA A 13 9.50 4.21 -19.65
C ALA A 13 9.32 3.75 -18.20
N SER A 14 8.91 4.64 -17.27
CA SER A 14 8.74 4.28 -15.86
C SER A 14 7.49 3.44 -15.63
N ALA A 15 6.35 3.79 -16.22
CA ALA A 15 5.12 3.00 -16.06
C ALA A 15 5.25 1.58 -16.64
N ASN A 16 5.95 1.43 -17.78
CA ASN A 16 6.23 0.10 -18.33
C ASN A 16 7.20 -0.71 -17.47
N ALA A 17 8.21 -0.05 -16.88
CA ALA A 17 9.12 -0.70 -15.94
C ALA A 17 8.37 -1.14 -14.67
N ASP A 18 7.53 -0.28 -14.10
CA ASP A 18 6.68 -0.60 -12.94
C ASP A 18 5.77 -1.78 -13.23
N ARG A 19 5.09 -1.79 -14.39
CA ARG A 19 4.23 -2.91 -14.80
C ARG A 19 5.00 -4.23 -14.86
N LYS A 20 6.19 -4.23 -15.47
CA LYS A 20 7.03 -5.42 -15.59
C LYS A 20 7.58 -5.86 -14.24
N GLN A 21 7.95 -4.91 -13.38
CA GLN A 21 8.36 -5.18 -12.01
C GLN A 21 7.22 -5.86 -11.25
N LEU A 22 6.03 -5.25 -11.18
CA LEU A 22 4.86 -5.84 -10.50
C LEU A 22 4.55 -7.24 -11.00
N ALA A 23 4.51 -7.45 -12.33
CA ALA A 23 4.30 -8.76 -12.92
C ALA A 23 5.39 -9.78 -12.51
N GLY A 24 6.65 -9.35 -12.42
CA GLY A 24 7.76 -10.20 -11.93
C GLY A 24 7.58 -10.64 -10.48
N TYR A 25 6.88 -9.85 -9.66
CA TYR A 25 6.53 -10.18 -8.27
C TYR A 25 5.16 -10.88 -8.14
N ASN A 26 4.57 -11.35 -9.24
CA ASN A 26 3.22 -11.93 -9.29
C ASN A 26 2.13 -10.98 -8.75
N ILE A 27 2.35 -9.67 -8.86
CA ILE A 27 1.35 -8.64 -8.58
C ILE A 27 0.67 -8.29 -9.90
N THR A 28 -0.62 -8.60 -10.03
CA THR A 28 -1.40 -8.33 -11.23
C THR A 28 -2.38 -7.18 -11.02
N VAL A 29 -2.54 -6.38 -12.07
CA VAL A 29 -3.42 -5.21 -12.09
C VAL A 29 -4.37 -5.37 -13.27
N ASP A 30 -5.66 -5.37 -12.97
CA ASP A 30 -6.77 -5.35 -13.93
C ASP A 30 -6.59 -6.38 -15.05
N LYS A 31 -6.58 -7.65 -14.67
CA LYS A 31 -6.42 -8.78 -15.59
C LYS A 31 -7.74 -9.46 -15.91
N GLU A 32 -8.86 -8.87 -15.51
CA GLU A 32 -10.20 -9.41 -15.66
C GLU A 32 -10.31 -10.80 -14.99
N ILE A 33 -9.54 -11.00 -13.91
CA ILE A 33 -9.59 -12.22 -13.14
C ILE A 33 -10.88 -12.22 -12.32
N ALA A 34 -11.68 -13.28 -12.49
CA ALA A 34 -12.91 -13.43 -11.74
C ALA A 34 -12.64 -13.39 -10.23
N LEU A 35 -13.43 -12.60 -9.51
CA LEU A 35 -13.35 -12.56 -8.05
C LEU A 35 -13.67 -13.96 -7.49
N PRO A 36 -12.89 -14.43 -6.50
CA PRO A 36 -13.27 -15.60 -5.73
C PRO A 36 -14.68 -15.42 -5.16
N ARG A 37 -15.47 -16.50 -5.08
CA ARG A 37 -16.89 -16.43 -4.71
C ARG A 37 -17.16 -15.57 -3.47
N VAL A 38 -16.38 -15.75 -2.41
CA VAL A 38 -16.54 -14.99 -1.15
C VAL A 38 -16.32 -13.48 -1.35
N LEU A 39 -15.41 -13.08 -2.24
CA LEU A 39 -15.18 -11.67 -2.56
C LEU A 39 -16.22 -11.12 -3.52
N ALA A 40 -16.73 -11.94 -4.46
CA ALA A 40 -17.84 -11.55 -5.32
C ALA A 40 -19.11 -11.26 -4.50
N GLU A 41 -19.50 -12.17 -3.61
CA GLU A 41 -20.64 -11.99 -2.68
C GLU A 41 -20.44 -10.76 -1.76
N PHE A 42 -19.20 -10.54 -1.32
CA PHE A 42 -18.85 -9.36 -0.54
C PHE A 42 -19.02 -8.07 -1.36
N VAL A 43 -18.48 -8.00 -2.58
CA VAL A 43 -18.63 -6.85 -3.48
C VAL A 43 -20.09 -6.58 -3.81
N ASP A 44 -20.89 -7.62 -4.04
CA ASP A 44 -22.34 -7.49 -4.27
C ASP A 44 -23.04 -6.89 -3.05
N THR A 45 -22.63 -7.28 -1.84
CA THR A 45 -23.12 -6.69 -0.60
C THR A 45 -22.72 -5.22 -0.48
N LEU A 46 -21.48 -4.87 -0.85
CA LEU A 46 -21.02 -3.48 -0.87
C LEU A 46 -21.76 -2.62 -1.90
N LYS A 47 -22.27 -3.21 -2.99
CA LYS A 47 -23.02 -2.50 -4.03
C LYS A 47 -24.50 -2.29 -3.70
N ARG A 48 -25.01 -2.83 -2.58
CA ARG A 48 -26.40 -2.62 -2.16
C ARG A 48 -26.65 -1.15 -1.85
N SER A 49 -27.81 -0.67 -2.30
CA SER A 49 -28.29 0.66 -1.97
C SER A 49 -28.45 0.80 -0.47
N ARG A 50 -28.16 2.01 0.02
CA ARG A 50 -28.28 2.37 1.43
C ARG A 50 -29.60 3.09 1.65
N ASP A 51 -30.29 2.78 2.73
CA ASP A 51 -31.50 3.50 3.18
C ASP A 51 -31.14 4.81 3.90
N VAL A 52 -30.18 5.56 3.34
CA VAL A 52 -29.67 6.81 3.90
C VAL A 52 -29.61 7.83 2.78
N GLN A 53 -29.89 9.10 3.11
CA GLN A 53 -29.80 10.19 2.14
C GLN A 53 -28.40 10.25 1.50
N PRO A 54 -28.31 10.46 0.17
CA PRO A 54 -27.03 10.59 -0.50
C PRO A 54 -26.16 11.70 0.11
N SER A 55 -24.88 11.40 0.30
CA SER A 55 -23.93 12.36 0.87
C SER A 55 -23.79 13.62 -0.01
N PRO A 56 -23.73 14.83 0.56
CA PRO A 56 -23.46 16.05 -0.20
C PRO A 56 -22.05 16.05 -0.83
N HIS A 57 -21.14 15.19 -0.36
CA HIS A 57 -19.78 15.11 -0.90
C HIS A 57 -19.73 14.76 -2.38
N ALA A 58 -20.70 14.03 -2.93
CA ALA A 58 -20.75 13.77 -4.37
C ALA A 58 -20.88 15.07 -5.18
N GLN A 59 -21.70 16.02 -4.72
CA GLN A 59 -21.83 17.32 -5.36
C GLN A 59 -20.55 18.16 -5.16
N MET A 60 -20.00 18.17 -3.94
CA MET A 60 -18.74 18.87 -3.65
C MET A 60 -17.58 18.40 -4.52
N ILE A 61 -17.50 17.10 -4.84
CA ILE A 61 -16.51 16.58 -5.80
C ILE A 61 -16.72 17.22 -7.18
N VAL A 62 -17.95 17.26 -7.69
CA VAL A 62 -18.25 17.84 -9.01
C VAL A 62 -17.88 19.31 -9.07
N ASP A 63 -18.15 20.06 -8.00
CA ASP A 63 -17.89 21.48 -7.92
C ASP A 63 -16.38 21.76 -7.81
N THR A 64 -15.66 20.97 -7.01
CA THR A 64 -14.23 21.17 -6.73
C THR A 64 -13.30 20.60 -7.80
N ARG A 65 -13.69 19.53 -8.52
CA ARG A 65 -12.79 18.80 -9.43
C ARG A 65 -12.13 19.66 -10.49
N ARG A 66 -12.82 20.69 -11.01
CA ARG A 66 -12.28 21.52 -12.10
C ARG A 66 -11.10 22.33 -11.60
N ALA A 67 -11.23 22.92 -10.42
CA ALA A 67 -10.13 23.63 -9.77
C ALA A 67 -9.01 22.65 -9.40
N ALA A 68 -9.33 21.50 -8.79
CA ALA A 68 -8.32 20.50 -8.45
C ALA A 68 -7.55 19.96 -9.68
N SER A 69 -8.20 19.84 -10.86
CA SER A 69 -7.58 19.28 -12.07
C SER A 69 -6.45 20.12 -12.67
N VAL A 70 -6.35 21.40 -12.32
CA VAL A 70 -5.26 22.29 -12.77
C VAL A 70 -4.16 22.45 -11.73
N GLU A 71 -4.33 21.85 -10.56
CA GLU A 71 -3.37 21.89 -9.46
C GLU A 71 -2.43 20.68 -9.48
N ASN A 72 -1.30 20.81 -8.78
CA ASN A 72 -0.40 19.68 -8.56
C ASN A 72 -1.03 18.60 -7.66
N GLU A 73 -0.44 17.40 -7.63
CA GLU A 73 -0.96 16.23 -6.88
C GLU A 73 -1.29 16.55 -5.41
N ILE A 74 -0.41 17.28 -4.71
CA ILE A 74 -0.55 17.58 -3.28
C ILE A 74 -1.78 18.48 -3.04
N LEU A 75 -1.90 19.55 -3.83
CA LEU A 75 -3.02 20.49 -3.70
C LEU A 75 -4.34 19.86 -4.15
N ALA A 76 -4.33 19.14 -5.28
CA ALA A 76 -5.51 18.41 -5.76
C ALA A 76 -6.02 17.41 -4.72
N ARG A 77 -5.11 16.67 -4.07
CA ARG A 77 -5.44 15.79 -2.94
C ARG A 77 -6.08 16.57 -1.78
N GLN A 78 -5.47 17.67 -1.33
CA GLN A 78 -6.01 18.47 -0.23
C GLN A 78 -7.44 18.97 -0.51
N MET A 79 -7.74 19.30 -1.77
CA MET A 79 -9.06 19.78 -2.19
C MET A 79 -10.12 18.67 -2.29
N LEU A 80 -9.72 17.44 -2.62
CA LEU A 80 -10.67 16.37 -2.95
C LEU A 80 -10.73 15.25 -1.90
N ALA A 81 -9.67 15.03 -1.13
CA ALA A 81 -9.54 13.86 -0.25
C ALA A 81 -10.68 13.73 0.75
N GLU A 82 -11.10 14.84 1.37
CA GLU A 82 -12.19 14.81 2.34
C GLU A 82 -13.57 14.54 1.74
N HIS A 83 -13.74 14.75 0.43
CA HIS A 83 -15.00 14.47 -0.25
C HIS A 83 -15.01 13.07 -0.87
N VAL A 84 -13.85 12.62 -1.35
CA VAL A 84 -13.69 11.28 -1.94
C VAL A 84 -13.60 10.21 -0.85
N LEU A 85 -12.78 10.44 0.18
CA LEU A 85 -12.51 9.52 1.27
C LEU A 85 -13.34 9.89 2.52
N PHE A 86 -12.90 9.42 3.68
CA PHE A 86 -13.53 9.71 4.97
C PHE A 86 -12.56 10.46 5.86
N ARG A 87 -13.09 11.47 6.54
CA ARG A 87 -12.35 12.12 7.63
C ARG A 87 -12.30 11.18 8.83
N GLY A 88 -11.15 11.13 9.48
CA GLY A 88 -11.02 10.46 10.78
C GLY A 88 -11.75 11.22 11.88
N GLU A 89 -12.01 10.56 13.02
CA GLU A 89 -12.75 11.12 14.17
C GLU A 89 -12.17 12.43 14.71
N ALA A 90 -10.87 12.63 14.48
CA ALA A 90 -10.13 13.85 14.73
C ALA A 90 -10.75 15.14 14.13
N TYR A 91 -11.66 15.04 13.16
CA TYR A 91 -12.27 16.16 12.46
C TYR A 91 -13.77 16.23 12.73
N ASN A 92 -14.35 17.42 12.53
CA ASN A 92 -15.80 17.59 12.53
C ASN A 92 -16.44 16.68 11.48
N ASP A 93 -17.49 15.95 11.89
CA ASP A 93 -18.19 14.91 11.13
C ASP A 93 -17.31 13.71 10.74
N GLY A 94 -16.18 13.54 11.43
CA GLY A 94 -15.31 12.38 11.30
C GLY A 94 -15.97 11.09 11.76
N ILE A 95 -15.53 9.96 11.21
CA ILE A 95 -16.04 8.65 11.58
C ILE A 95 -15.33 8.15 12.83
N LYS A 96 -16.12 7.77 13.85
CA LYS A 96 -15.62 7.25 15.13
C LYS A 96 -14.72 6.02 14.94
N GLY A 97 -13.62 5.98 15.68
CA GLY A 97 -12.63 4.91 15.67
C GLY A 97 -11.70 4.91 14.45
N LEU A 98 -11.86 5.85 13.50
CA LEU A 98 -11.06 5.91 12.28
C LEU A 98 -10.07 7.07 12.27
N THR A 99 -8.91 6.81 11.70
CA THR A 99 -7.88 7.81 11.41
C THR A 99 -7.62 7.85 9.89
N LEU A 100 -7.32 9.04 9.38
CA LEU A 100 -6.83 9.26 8.02
C LEU A 100 -5.42 9.85 8.15
N LYS A 101 -4.42 9.17 7.60
CA LYS A 101 -3.03 9.60 7.61
C LYS A 101 -2.51 9.77 6.19
N ASP A 102 -1.73 10.81 5.99
CA ASP A 102 -1.07 11.06 4.71
C ASP A 102 0.28 10.36 4.64
N GLN A 103 0.61 9.83 3.47
CA GLN A 103 1.94 9.32 3.11
C GLN A 103 2.52 8.33 4.13
N VAL A 104 1.69 7.41 4.63
CA VAL A 104 2.10 6.43 5.64
C VAL A 104 3.14 5.48 5.06
N ASN A 105 4.29 5.45 5.69
CA ASN A 105 5.38 4.55 5.33
C ASN A 105 5.05 3.10 5.78
N LEU A 106 4.51 2.28 4.87
CA LEU A 106 4.13 0.89 5.21
C LEU A 106 5.35 0.01 5.53
N VAL A 107 5.18 -1.01 6.36
CA VAL A 107 6.30 -1.81 6.90
C VAL A 107 6.86 -2.71 5.80
N LYS A 108 8.07 -2.37 5.33
CA LYS A 108 8.72 -3.04 4.20
C LYS A 108 8.88 -4.56 4.39
N ALA A 109 8.95 -5.06 5.63
CA ALA A 109 9.05 -6.50 5.89
C ALA A 109 7.87 -7.33 5.30
N PHE A 110 6.71 -6.70 5.07
CA PHE A 110 5.56 -7.36 4.47
C PHE A 110 5.48 -7.24 2.95
N THR A 111 6.46 -6.63 2.27
CA THR A 111 6.47 -6.65 0.80
C THR A 111 6.51 -8.09 0.29
N PRO A 112 5.74 -8.42 -0.77
CA PRO A 112 5.82 -9.73 -1.41
C PRO A 112 7.24 -10.17 -1.67
N ALA A 113 7.57 -11.40 -1.28
CA ALA A 113 8.84 -12.02 -1.65
C ALA A 113 8.84 -12.29 -3.16
N PRO A 114 9.99 -12.15 -3.84
CA PRO A 114 10.07 -12.48 -5.26
C PRO A 114 9.82 -13.99 -5.46
N PRO A 115 9.03 -14.41 -6.46
CA PRO A 115 8.77 -15.82 -6.71
C PRO A 115 10.03 -16.58 -7.17
N ARG A 116 11.04 -15.87 -7.68
CA ARG A 116 12.33 -16.42 -8.12
C ARG A 116 13.47 -15.46 -7.80
N LYS A 117 14.67 -16.00 -7.54
CA LYS A 117 15.89 -15.21 -7.24
C LYS A 117 16.28 -14.23 -8.34
N THR A 118 15.91 -14.52 -9.59
CA THR A 118 16.21 -13.68 -10.76
C THR A 118 15.31 -12.43 -10.88
N VAL A 119 14.18 -12.38 -10.18
CA VAL A 119 13.24 -11.25 -10.28
C VAL A 119 13.87 -9.93 -9.80
N PRO A 120 14.51 -9.87 -8.60
CA PRO A 120 15.23 -8.67 -8.17
C PRO A 120 16.42 -8.30 -9.07
N GLU A 121 17.06 -9.27 -9.71
CA GLU A 121 18.17 -9.01 -10.63
C GLU A 121 17.71 -8.32 -11.92
N LEU A 122 16.54 -8.73 -12.43
CA LEU A 122 15.97 -8.18 -13.67
C LEU A 122 15.22 -6.86 -13.46
N TRP A 123 14.50 -6.75 -12.34
CA TRP A 123 13.53 -5.66 -12.12
C TRP A 123 13.78 -4.85 -10.86
N GLY A 124 14.79 -5.18 -10.06
CA GLY A 124 15.05 -4.56 -8.77
C GLY A 124 14.09 -5.02 -7.67
N ASN A 125 14.33 -4.52 -6.46
CA ASN A 125 13.45 -4.73 -5.30
C ASN A 125 12.21 -3.84 -5.40
N LEU A 126 11.05 -4.35 -4.94
CA LEU A 126 9.87 -3.50 -4.75
C LEU A 126 10.23 -2.33 -3.81
N ALA A 127 9.90 -1.10 -4.24
CA ALA A 127 10.05 0.06 -3.37
C ALA A 127 9.10 -0.06 -2.18
N ARG A 128 9.46 0.60 -1.06
CA ARG A 128 8.60 0.65 0.13
C ARG A 128 7.25 1.28 -0.26
N PRO A 129 6.12 0.58 -0.04
CA PRO A 129 4.81 1.14 -0.32
C PRO A 129 4.50 2.33 0.60
N GLN A 130 3.93 3.38 0.02
CA GLN A 130 3.60 4.63 0.68
C GLN A 130 2.32 5.18 0.03
N PRO A 131 1.14 4.76 0.50
CA PRO A 131 -0.11 5.34 0.03
C PRO A 131 -0.18 6.82 0.38
N ASP A 132 -0.64 7.63 -0.57
CA ASP A 132 -0.86 9.06 -0.35
C ASP A 132 -1.84 9.35 0.77
N SER A 133 -2.85 8.51 0.90
CA SER A 133 -3.85 8.55 1.96
C SER A 133 -4.08 7.14 2.49
N CYS A 134 -4.09 6.98 3.80
CA CYS A 134 -4.23 5.70 4.48
C CYS A 134 -5.29 5.82 5.58
N ILE A 135 -6.31 4.98 5.52
CA ILE A 135 -7.36 4.88 6.53
C ILE A 135 -7.21 3.54 7.26
N GLY A 136 -7.21 3.63 8.58
CA GLY A 136 -7.22 2.50 9.49
C GLY A 136 -7.80 2.90 10.84
N TYR A 137 -7.54 2.08 11.84
CA TYR A 137 -8.06 2.29 13.19
C TYR A 137 -7.15 3.22 14.00
N ILE A 138 -7.76 4.08 14.82
CA ILE A 138 -7.07 4.97 15.76
C ILE A 138 -6.27 4.14 16.79
N THR A 139 -5.08 4.59 17.15
CA THR A 139 -4.24 4.03 18.23
C THR A 139 -4.59 4.66 19.58
N ALA A 140 -4.28 4.01 20.71
CA ALA A 140 -4.51 4.60 22.03
C ALA A 140 -3.77 5.94 22.20
N ASP A 141 -2.55 6.03 21.69
CA ASP A 141 -1.76 7.27 21.70
C ASP A 141 -2.48 8.42 20.99
N GLU A 142 -3.01 8.18 19.78
CA GLU A 142 -3.76 9.21 19.04
C GLU A 142 -5.06 9.56 19.78
N ALA A 143 -5.81 8.57 20.26
CA ALA A 143 -7.08 8.78 20.94
C ALA A 143 -6.94 9.62 22.21
N THR A 144 -5.90 9.34 23.01
CA THR A 144 -5.68 9.99 24.32
C THR A 144 -4.93 11.32 24.22
N SER A 145 -4.25 11.59 23.10
CA SER A 145 -3.56 12.88 22.86
C SER A 145 -4.49 14.08 22.66
N ARG A 146 -5.81 13.84 22.53
CA ARG A 146 -6.81 14.89 22.22
C ARG A 146 -7.75 15.17 23.39
N THR A 147 -8.34 16.37 23.38
CA THR A 147 -9.35 16.80 24.36
C THR A 147 -10.57 17.37 23.62
N PRO A 148 -11.75 16.72 23.69
CA PRO A 148 -12.00 15.43 24.35
C PRO A 148 -11.25 14.27 23.68
N ALA A 149 -11.05 13.18 24.43
CA ALA A 149 -10.44 11.97 23.90
C ALA A 149 -11.31 11.38 22.78
N LEU A 150 -10.66 10.79 21.77
CA LEU A 150 -11.34 10.11 20.67
C LEU A 150 -11.77 8.69 21.08
N HIS A 151 -12.66 8.07 20.32
CA HIS A 151 -13.05 6.69 20.51
C HIS A 151 -11.87 5.74 20.26
N MET A 152 -11.56 4.91 21.25
CA MET A 152 -10.60 3.83 21.11
C MET A 152 -11.28 2.59 20.50
N PRO A 153 -10.95 2.20 19.25
CA PRO A 153 -11.54 1.02 18.65
C PRO A 153 -11.05 -0.27 19.31
N PHE A 154 -9.88 -0.25 19.95
CA PHE A 154 -9.29 -1.35 20.72
C PHE A 154 -9.35 -1.05 22.23
N THR A 155 -9.43 -2.07 23.08
CA THR A 155 -9.10 -1.89 24.51
C THR A 155 -7.62 -1.55 24.65
N ARG A 156 -7.20 -1.05 25.81
CA ARG A 156 -5.79 -0.75 26.06
C ARG A 156 -4.89 -1.98 25.84
N GLU A 157 -5.32 -3.14 26.31
CA GLU A 157 -4.58 -4.40 26.16
C GLU A 157 -4.54 -4.86 24.70
N GLU A 158 -5.65 -4.70 23.98
CA GLU A 158 -5.71 -4.98 22.54
C GLU A 158 -4.76 -4.05 21.75
N ASP A 159 -4.70 -2.77 22.11
CA ASP A 159 -3.85 -1.75 21.49
C ASP A 159 -2.36 -2.04 21.72
N GLU A 160 -1.97 -2.39 22.96
CA GLU A 160 -0.59 -2.79 23.28
C GLU A 160 -0.13 -4.02 22.45
N ILE A 161 -1.04 -4.97 22.18
CA ILE A 161 -0.75 -6.09 21.29
C ILE A 161 -0.68 -5.62 19.83
N ALA A 162 -1.62 -4.78 19.41
CA ALA A 162 -1.66 -4.25 18.06
C ALA A 162 -0.37 -3.47 17.74
N ASP A 163 0.17 -2.66 18.65
CA ASP A 163 1.45 -1.97 18.49
C ASP A 163 2.63 -2.92 18.29
N CYS A 164 2.63 -4.07 18.96
CA CYS A 164 3.69 -5.07 18.82
C CYS A 164 3.65 -5.77 17.45
N VAL A 165 2.47 -5.86 16.84
CA VAL A 165 2.22 -6.63 15.60
C VAL A 165 2.22 -5.72 14.37
N VAL A 166 1.59 -4.56 14.52
CA VAL A 166 1.35 -3.55 13.50
C VAL A 166 2.42 -2.47 13.66
N HIS A 167 3.62 -2.66 13.09
CA HIS A 167 4.70 -1.66 13.16
C HIS A 167 4.45 -0.38 12.33
N HIS A 168 3.21 0.12 12.29
CA HIS A 168 2.84 1.36 11.64
C HIS A 168 2.72 2.44 12.70
N ALA A 169 3.58 3.46 12.60
CA ALA A 169 3.80 4.42 13.68
C ALA A 169 2.57 5.19 14.17
N ASN A 170 1.42 5.19 13.48
CA ASN A 170 0.23 5.96 13.88
C ASN A 170 -1.11 5.43 13.32
N THR A 171 -1.21 4.17 12.88
CA THR A 171 -2.47 3.62 12.34
C THR A 171 -2.49 2.10 12.46
N HIS A 172 -3.50 1.57 13.12
CA HIS A 172 -3.68 0.12 13.21
C HIS A 172 -4.43 -0.44 12.01
N PHE A 173 -3.95 -1.60 11.51
CA PHE A 173 -4.54 -2.41 10.45
C PHE A 173 -5.21 -1.58 9.32
N PRO A 174 -4.41 -0.91 8.47
CA PRO A 174 -4.94 -0.21 7.30
C PRO A 174 -5.93 -1.07 6.51
N PHE A 175 -7.06 -0.49 6.14
CA PHE A 175 -8.09 -1.20 5.38
C PHE A 175 -8.54 -0.45 4.13
N LEU A 176 -8.25 0.85 4.02
CA LEU A 176 -8.51 1.64 2.81
C LEU A 176 -7.31 2.54 2.52
N THR A 177 -6.75 2.45 1.32
CA THR A 177 -5.70 3.37 0.85
C THR A 177 -6.16 4.16 -0.36
N ALA A 178 -5.51 5.29 -0.64
CA ALA A 178 -5.68 5.98 -1.90
C ALA A 178 -4.35 6.43 -2.49
N GLN A 179 -4.30 6.45 -3.83
CA GLN A 179 -3.24 7.04 -4.62
C GLN A 179 -3.79 8.16 -5.49
N TRP A 180 -3.16 9.31 -5.41
CA TRP A 180 -3.55 10.51 -6.14
C TRP A 180 -2.52 10.79 -7.21
N LYS A 181 -2.96 11.27 -8.36
CA LYS A 181 -2.09 11.75 -9.44
C LYS A 181 -2.69 13.04 -9.98
N SER A 182 -1.90 13.84 -10.68
CA SER A 182 -2.42 14.99 -11.42
C SER A 182 -2.23 14.82 -12.92
N ALA A 183 -3.34 14.61 -13.64
CA ALA A 183 -3.33 14.49 -15.09
C ALA A 183 -2.71 15.71 -15.79
N CYS A 184 -2.90 16.93 -15.24
CA CYS A 184 -2.32 18.15 -15.80
C CYS A 184 -0.78 18.16 -15.76
N PHE A 185 -0.19 17.44 -14.81
CA PHE A 185 1.27 17.34 -14.65
C PHE A 185 1.85 16.09 -15.32
N GLY A 186 1.09 15.45 -16.23
CA GLY A 186 1.54 14.30 -17.02
C GLY A 186 1.66 13.01 -16.23
N GLU A 187 0.96 12.94 -15.10
CA GLU A 187 0.77 11.71 -14.34
C GLU A 187 -0.55 11.04 -14.75
N SER A 188 -0.70 9.74 -14.50
CA SER A 188 -1.87 9.00 -14.99
C SER A 188 -2.47 8.05 -13.99
N GLN A 189 -3.73 7.71 -14.22
CA GLN A 189 -4.45 6.67 -13.49
C GLN A 189 -3.71 5.32 -13.52
N VAL A 190 -2.98 5.04 -14.61
CA VAL A 190 -2.13 3.84 -14.71
C VAL A 190 -1.02 3.86 -13.65
N GLN A 191 -0.35 4.99 -13.45
CA GLN A 191 0.68 5.11 -12.41
C GLN A 191 0.08 5.00 -11.01
N ALA A 192 -1.07 5.63 -10.77
CA ALA A 192 -1.82 5.50 -9.50
C ALA A 192 -2.15 4.02 -9.22
N SER A 193 -2.63 3.28 -10.23
CA SER A 193 -2.98 1.87 -10.11
C SER A 193 -1.76 0.99 -9.76
N TYR A 194 -0.58 1.24 -10.33
CA TYR A 194 0.62 0.47 -10.01
C TYR A 194 1.15 0.76 -8.61
N GLN A 195 1.00 1.99 -8.12
CA GLN A 195 1.32 2.31 -6.73
C GLN A 195 0.32 1.64 -5.78
N ALA A 196 -0.98 1.73 -6.07
CA ALA A 196 -2.04 1.11 -5.29
C ALA A 196 -1.91 -0.43 -5.22
N ALA A 197 -1.56 -1.08 -6.33
CA ALA A 197 -1.33 -2.53 -6.38
C ALA A 197 -0.19 -2.96 -5.46
N ARG A 198 0.87 -2.13 -5.36
CA ARG A 198 2.00 -2.38 -4.47
C ARG A 198 1.63 -2.21 -3.00
N ASP A 199 0.85 -1.17 -2.69
CA ASP A 199 0.32 -0.93 -1.35
C ASP A 199 -0.58 -2.08 -0.91
N GLY A 200 -1.55 -2.45 -1.75
CA GLY A 200 -2.50 -3.52 -1.47
C GLY A 200 -1.83 -4.88 -1.35
N ALA A 201 -0.86 -5.21 -2.22
CA ALA A 201 -0.11 -6.45 -2.10
C ALA A 201 0.63 -6.58 -0.76
N LEU A 202 1.22 -5.48 -0.26
CA LEU A 202 1.84 -5.46 1.07
C LEU A 202 0.80 -5.65 2.18
N ILE A 203 -0.30 -4.88 2.15
CA ILE A 203 -1.33 -4.94 3.19
C ILE A 203 -1.99 -6.32 3.25
N VAL A 204 -2.33 -6.89 2.09
CA VAL A 204 -2.89 -8.25 2.01
C VAL A 204 -1.88 -9.28 2.54
N ASN A 205 -0.59 -9.16 2.20
CA ASN A 205 0.44 -10.06 2.72
C ASN A 205 0.60 -9.94 4.24
N TYR A 206 0.55 -8.71 4.76
CA TYR A 206 0.56 -8.42 6.18
C TYR A 206 -0.62 -9.10 6.89
N MET A 207 -1.85 -8.89 6.41
CA MET A 207 -3.06 -9.51 6.98
C MET A 207 -3.01 -11.04 6.89
N TYR A 208 -2.50 -11.58 5.78
CA TYR A 208 -2.32 -13.02 5.62
C TYR A 208 -1.38 -13.60 6.69
N GLN A 209 -0.23 -12.98 6.92
CA GLN A 209 0.69 -13.44 7.95
C GLN A 209 0.09 -13.26 9.35
N PHE A 210 -0.62 -12.15 9.61
CA PHE A 210 -1.31 -11.90 10.88
C PHE A 210 -2.27 -13.04 11.23
N TYR A 211 -3.18 -13.37 10.32
CA TYR A 211 -4.16 -14.43 10.55
C TYR A 211 -3.55 -15.83 10.54
N THR A 212 -2.50 -16.07 9.76
CA THR A 212 -1.77 -17.36 9.78
C THR A 212 -1.13 -17.61 11.14
N LEU A 213 -0.56 -16.56 11.76
CA LEU A 213 0.01 -16.67 13.09
C LEU A 213 -1.07 -16.81 14.16
N ALA A 214 -2.18 -16.07 14.04
CA ALA A 214 -3.28 -16.14 15.00
C ALA A 214 -3.98 -17.51 14.98
N TYR A 215 -4.14 -18.12 13.80
CA TYR A 215 -4.90 -19.34 13.59
C TYR A 215 -4.07 -20.42 12.86
N PRO A 216 -3.14 -21.11 13.53
CA PRO A 216 -2.22 -22.05 12.87
C PRO A 216 -2.92 -23.25 12.20
N ASN A 217 -4.14 -23.57 12.63
CA ASN A 217 -4.92 -24.70 12.12
C ASN A 217 -5.91 -24.29 11.02
N ARG A 218 -5.88 -23.04 10.55
CA ARG A 218 -6.79 -22.52 9.53
C ARG A 218 -6.07 -21.55 8.61
N ALA A 219 -6.19 -21.76 7.31
CA ALA A 219 -5.74 -20.78 6.33
C ALA A 219 -6.60 -19.49 6.42
N PRO A 220 -5.99 -18.29 6.38
CA PRO A 220 -6.74 -17.04 6.28
C PRO A 220 -7.65 -17.04 5.05
N SER A 221 -8.90 -16.59 5.20
CA SER A 221 -9.76 -16.44 4.03
C SER A 221 -9.35 -15.19 3.22
N GLN A 222 -9.78 -15.14 1.96
CA GLN A 222 -9.58 -13.95 1.14
C GLN A 222 -10.35 -12.75 1.70
N LEU A 223 -11.51 -12.96 2.33
CA LEU A 223 -12.28 -11.90 2.97
C LEU A 223 -11.60 -11.35 4.24
N ASP A 224 -10.94 -12.22 5.01
CA ASP A 224 -10.16 -11.81 6.19
C ASP A 224 -8.99 -10.90 5.78
N THR A 225 -8.40 -11.15 4.61
CA THR A 225 -7.14 -10.55 4.18
C THR A 225 -7.27 -9.50 3.08
N CYS A 226 -8.46 -9.31 2.50
CA CYS A 226 -8.63 -8.37 1.40
C CYS A 226 -8.34 -6.92 1.82
N HIS A 227 -8.05 -6.09 0.82
CA HIS A 227 -7.83 -4.66 1.00
C HIS A 227 -8.59 -3.90 -0.09
N MET A 228 -9.05 -2.69 0.21
CA MET A 228 -9.65 -1.82 -0.78
C MET A 228 -8.76 -0.61 -1.02
N SER A 229 -8.66 -0.14 -2.27
CA SER A 229 -7.99 1.12 -2.56
C SER A 229 -8.75 1.98 -3.54
N VAL A 230 -8.50 3.28 -3.48
CA VAL A 230 -9.01 4.26 -4.44
C VAL A 230 -7.85 4.83 -5.25
N THR A 231 -8.04 5.01 -6.55
CA THR A 231 -7.11 5.78 -7.38
C THR A 231 -7.84 6.88 -8.10
N THR A 232 -7.19 8.04 -8.21
CA THR A 232 -7.71 9.15 -8.99
C THR A 232 -6.59 10.00 -9.56
N GLU A 233 -6.85 10.57 -10.73
CA GLU A 233 -6.06 11.54 -11.46
C GLU A 233 -6.79 12.89 -11.64
N GLY A 234 -7.89 13.08 -10.89
CA GLY A 234 -8.74 14.28 -10.90
C GLY A 234 -9.93 14.23 -11.87
N TYR A 235 -10.05 13.18 -12.70
CA TYR A 235 -11.14 13.02 -13.66
C TYR A 235 -11.99 11.78 -13.38
N THR A 236 -11.35 10.70 -12.98
CA THR A 236 -11.96 9.42 -12.65
C THR A 236 -11.65 9.04 -11.21
N ILE A 237 -12.56 8.28 -10.61
CA ILE A 237 -12.32 7.57 -9.36
C ILE A 237 -12.45 6.10 -9.70
N THR A 238 -11.41 5.32 -9.44
CA THR A 238 -11.46 3.87 -9.55
C THR A 238 -11.33 3.26 -8.16
N LEU A 239 -12.29 2.40 -7.84
CA LEU A 239 -12.29 1.60 -6.63
C LEU A 239 -11.77 0.19 -6.96
N TRP A 240 -10.81 -0.27 -6.19
CA TRP A 240 -10.11 -1.53 -6.39
C TRP A 240 -10.28 -2.44 -5.20
N ILE A 241 -10.34 -3.75 -5.45
CA ILE A 241 -10.21 -4.79 -4.44
C ILE A 241 -8.91 -5.56 -4.65
N HIS A 242 -8.23 -5.86 -3.56
CA HIS A 242 -6.97 -6.58 -3.53
C HIS A 242 -7.12 -7.87 -2.75
N TRP A 243 -6.55 -8.96 -3.26
CA TRP A 243 -6.48 -10.21 -2.53
C TRP A 243 -5.24 -11.02 -2.89
N ARG A 244 -4.97 -12.02 -2.06
CA ARG A 244 -3.90 -12.99 -2.25
C ARG A 244 -4.53 -14.34 -2.54
N GLU A 245 -3.95 -15.06 -3.48
CA GLU A 245 -4.34 -16.43 -3.78
C GLU A 245 -3.12 -17.28 -4.11
N ILE A 246 -3.31 -18.59 -4.00
CA ILE A 246 -2.34 -19.57 -4.48
C ILE A 246 -2.96 -20.15 -5.74
N SER A 247 -2.26 -19.97 -6.86
CA SER A 247 -2.70 -20.48 -8.15
C SER A 247 -2.72 -22.00 -8.13
N THR A 248 -3.82 -22.59 -8.60
CA THR A 248 -3.98 -24.04 -8.71
C THR A 248 -3.14 -24.64 -9.84
N GLU A 249 -2.68 -23.83 -10.78
CA GLU A 249 -1.94 -24.27 -11.96
C GLU A 249 -0.45 -24.46 -11.68
N ASP A 250 0.16 -23.54 -10.93
CA ASP A 250 1.62 -23.51 -10.69
C ASP A 250 2.01 -23.47 -9.20
N GLY A 251 1.02 -23.49 -8.30
CA GLY A 251 1.22 -23.43 -6.85
C GLY A 251 1.83 -22.12 -6.36
N GLN A 252 1.95 -21.09 -7.21
CA GLN A 252 2.58 -19.83 -6.84
C GLN A 252 1.59 -18.89 -6.16
N VAL A 253 2.15 -18.01 -5.33
CA VAL A 253 1.39 -16.94 -4.69
C VAL A 253 1.22 -15.80 -5.69
N TYR A 254 -0.01 -15.34 -5.85
CA TYR A 254 -0.37 -14.15 -6.61
C TYR A 254 -1.04 -13.12 -5.72
N PHE A 255 -0.75 -11.85 -6.02
CA PHE A 255 -1.43 -10.70 -5.45
C PHE A 255 -2.23 -10.04 -6.56
N ARG A 256 -3.55 -10.06 -6.43
CA ARG A 256 -4.49 -9.61 -7.45
C ARG A 256 -5.04 -8.25 -7.06
N MET A 257 -5.27 -7.40 -8.05
CA MET A 257 -5.99 -6.15 -7.93
C MET A 257 -6.94 -6.02 -9.12
N GLU A 258 -8.25 -5.94 -8.88
CA GLU A 258 -9.27 -5.81 -9.92
C GLU A 258 -10.25 -4.67 -9.60
N ILE A 259 -10.86 -4.11 -10.63
CA ILE A 259 -11.82 -3.00 -10.50
C ILE A 259 -13.11 -3.49 -9.86
N VAL A 260 -13.55 -2.79 -8.81
CA VAL A 260 -14.89 -2.92 -8.23
C VAL A 260 -15.88 -1.99 -8.92
N ASP A 261 -15.46 -0.74 -9.11
CA ASP A 261 -16.21 0.30 -9.81
C ASP A 261 -15.26 1.39 -10.33
N ALA A 262 -15.65 2.06 -11.42
CA ALA A 262 -14.88 3.14 -12.02
C ALA A 262 -15.82 4.21 -12.58
N VAL A 263 -15.72 5.42 -12.06
CA VAL A 263 -16.68 6.50 -12.36
C VAL A 263 -16.00 7.78 -12.76
N HIS A 264 -16.68 8.56 -13.60
CA HIS A 264 -16.23 9.90 -13.94
C HIS A 264 -16.70 10.89 -12.87
N MET A 265 -15.77 11.69 -12.34
CA MET A 265 -16.04 12.71 -11.33
C MET A 265 -16.97 13.85 -11.78
N SER A 266 -17.41 13.88 -13.04
CA SER A 266 -18.38 14.85 -13.55
C SER A 266 -19.84 14.44 -13.35
N LYS A 267 -20.09 13.22 -12.87
CA LYS A 267 -21.42 12.62 -12.77
C LYS A 267 -21.76 12.40 -11.30
N VAL A 268 -22.64 13.26 -10.76
CA VAL A 268 -23.07 13.20 -9.35
C VAL A 268 -23.63 11.83 -8.98
N LYS A 269 -24.47 11.24 -9.84
CA LYS A 269 -25.09 9.93 -9.60
C LYS A 269 -24.04 8.82 -9.47
N ASP A 270 -23.04 8.81 -10.33
CA ASP A 270 -21.98 7.79 -10.31
C ASP A 270 -21.10 7.96 -9.06
N LEU A 271 -20.82 9.21 -8.67
CA LEU A 271 -20.13 9.52 -7.43
C LEU A 271 -20.92 9.11 -6.19
N GLN A 272 -22.25 9.28 -6.19
CA GLN A 272 -23.13 8.80 -5.12
C GLN A 272 -23.05 7.27 -4.98
N THR A 273 -22.98 6.53 -6.10
CA THR A 273 -22.80 5.07 -6.10
C THR A 273 -21.48 4.68 -5.43
N VAL A 274 -20.35 5.23 -5.90
CA VAL A 274 -19.02 4.92 -5.32
C VAL A 274 -18.94 5.31 -3.85
N ARG A 275 -19.51 6.46 -3.47
CA ARG A 275 -19.62 6.88 -2.07
C ARG A 275 -20.43 5.87 -1.25
N GLY A 276 -21.53 5.36 -1.79
CA GLY A 276 -22.34 4.31 -1.15
C GLY A 276 -21.53 3.03 -0.89
N ILE A 277 -20.79 2.56 -1.90
CA ILE A 277 -19.91 1.39 -1.78
C ILE A 277 -18.85 1.60 -0.69
N LEU A 278 -18.21 2.78 -0.69
CA LEU A 278 -17.21 3.14 0.31
C LEU A 278 -17.81 3.18 1.74
N HIS A 279 -19.03 3.69 1.90
CA HIS A 279 -19.70 3.70 3.21
C HIS A 279 -20.00 2.29 3.69
N ASN A 280 -20.55 1.42 2.82
CA ASN A 280 -20.77 0.01 3.13
C ASN A 280 -19.46 -0.68 3.52
N TYR A 281 -18.35 -0.34 2.86
CA TYR A 281 -17.04 -0.90 3.19
C TYR A 281 -16.52 -0.44 4.54
N VAL A 282 -16.69 0.84 4.89
CA VAL A 282 -16.33 1.36 6.22
C VAL A 282 -17.17 0.70 7.32
N GLU A 283 -18.46 0.47 7.10
CA GLU A 283 -19.30 -0.26 8.06
C GLU A 283 -18.82 -1.70 8.26
N TYR A 284 -18.47 -2.40 7.17
CA TYR A 284 -17.84 -3.71 7.27
C TYR A 284 -16.51 -3.66 8.05
N ALA A 285 -15.68 -2.65 7.78
CA ALA A 285 -14.39 -2.48 8.44
C ALA A 285 -14.55 -2.29 9.95
N LEU A 286 -15.41 -1.36 10.37
CA LEU A 286 -15.69 -1.07 11.78
C LEU A 286 -16.50 -2.17 12.50
N GLY A 287 -17.25 -2.97 11.75
CA GLY A 287 -18.02 -4.09 12.28
C GLY A 287 -17.24 -5.40 12.22
N GLN A 288 -17.52 -6.20 11.19
CA GLN A 288 -17.04 -7.58 11.09
C GLN A 288 -15.51 -7.67 11.04
N ARG A 289 -14.83 -6.83 10.25
CA ARG A 289 -13.36 -6.88 10.13
C ARG A 289 -12.67 -6.54 11.45
N LEU A 290 -13.12 -5.49 12.15
CA LEU A 290 -12.58 -5.14 13.46
C LEU A 290 -12.80 -6.25 14.49
N ALA A 291 -13.98 -6.86 14.50
CA ALA A 291 -14.29 -7.98 15.41
C ALA A 291 -13.38 -9.19 15.18
N THR A 292 -13.10 -9.55 13.92
CA THR A 292 -12.20 -10.69 13.61
C THR A 292 -10.74 -10.38 13.96
N ILE A 293 -10.30 -9.14 13.76
CA ILE A 293 -8.96 -8.69 14.20
C ILE A 293 -8.83 -8.80 15.72
N LYS A 294 -9.78 -8.25 16.49
CA LYS A 294 -9.79 -8.33 17.96
C LYS A 294 -9.75 -9.77 18.46
N THR A 295 -10.53 -10.65 17.84
CA THR A 295 -10.57 -12.08 18.19
C THR A 295 -9.21 -12.76 17.94
N ALA A 296 -8.42 -12.27 16.99
CA ALA A 296 -7.09 -12.80 16.66
C ALA A 296 -5.97 -12.27 17.58
N LEU A 297 -6.12 -11.09 18.19
CA LEU A 297 -5.07 -10.45 19.01
C LEU A 297 -4.57 -11.31 20.19
N PRO A 298 -5.42 -12.04 20.96
CA PRO A 298 -4.95 -12.84 22.10
C PRO A 298 -3.89 -13.89 21.74
N ALA A 299 -3.85 -14.36 20.49
CA ALA A 299 -2.85 -15.33 20.03
C ALA A 299 -1.40 -14.81 20.10
N PHE A 300 -1.21 -13.49 20.14
CA PHE A 300 0.08 -12.83 20.23
C PHE A 300 0.51 -12.56 21.68
N TRP A 301 -0.45 -12.59 22.64
CA TRP A 301 -0.16 -12.42 24.06
C TRP A 301 0.54 -13.65 24.65
N LEU A 302 0.00 -14.83 24.35
CA LEU A 302 0.38 -16.12 24.95
C LEU A 302 1.72 -16.67 24.46
N ASN A 303 2.38 -15.98 23.53
CA ASN A 303 3.58 -16.51 22.89
C ASN A 303 4.64 -15.40 22.72
N PRO A 304 5.48 -15.13 23.74
CA PRO A 304 6.50 -14.08 23.70
C PRO A 304 7.47 -14.22 22.52
N ALA A 305 7.71 -15.44 22.03
CA ALA A 305 8.51 -15.69 20.83
C ALA A 305 7.86 -15.12 19.55
N ARG A 306 6.52 -14.98 19.52
CA ARG A 306 5.73 -14.38 18.43
C ARG A 306 5.54 -12.86 18.60
N LYS A 307 5.94 -12.29 19.75
CA LYS A 307 6.00 -10.83 19.97
C LYS A 307 7.22 -10.18 19.30
N LYS A 308 8.15 -10.98 18.75
CA LYS A 308 9.17 -10.42 17.86
C LYS A 308 8.47 -9.78 16.67
N PRO A 309 8.99 -8.66 16.14
CA PRO A 309 8.52 -8.09 14.89
C PRO A 309 8.31 -9.22 13.89
N MET A 310 7.13 -9.27 13.24
CA MET A 310 6.88 -10.20 12.13
C MET A 310 7.90 -9.88 11.02
N SER A 311 9.06 -10.48 11.17
CA SER A 311 10.17 -10.50 10.24
C SER A 311 9.90 -11.73 9.40
N GLN A 312 9.92 -11.60 8.07
CA GLN A 312 9.77 -12.76 7.19
C GLN A 312 10.71 -13.88 7.65
N PRO A 313 10.25 -15.15 7.70
CA PRO A 313 11.17 -16.27 7.79
C PRO A 313 12.05 -16.24 6.54
N THR A 314 13.34 -15.98 6.73
CA THR A 314 14.36 -16.23 5.72
C THR A 314 14.34 -17.71 5.38
N GLY A 315 13.81 -18.06 4.20
CA GLY A 315 13.83 -19.42 3.70
C GLY A 315 15.25 -19.98 3.65
N THR A 316 15.51 -20.98 4.48
CA THR A 316 16.59 -21.97 4.46
C THR A 316 15.90 -23.27 4.93
N ASP A 317 16.06 -24.46 4.39
CA ASP A 317 16.83 -25.00 3.27
C ASP A 317 16.14 -26.31 2.88
N ALA A 318 16.14 -26.64 1.59
CA ALA A 318 15.93 -28.01 1.14
C ALA A 318 16.74 -28.23 -0.15
N SER A 319 18.06 -28.40 -0.02
CA SER A 319 18.80 -29.35 -0.85
C SER A 319 20.15 -29.63 -0.23
N SER A 320 20.26 -30.87 0.25
CA SER A 320 21.46 -31.55 0.70
C SER A 320 22.56 -31.61 -0.36
N HIS A 321 23.81 -31.61 0.13
CA HIS A 321 25.04 -32.08 -0.52
C HIS A 321 25.50 -31.36 -1.79
N LEU A 322 26.61 -30.63 -1.67
CA LEU A 322 27.88 -31.00 -2.33
C LEU A 322 29.03 -30.25 -1.65
N ASN A 323 29.92 -31.02 -1.03
CA ASN A 323 31.21 -30.57 -0.54
C ASN A 323 32.07 -30.10 -1.73
N PHE A 324 32.49 -28.84 -1.73
CA PHE A 324 33.68 -28.42 -2.47
C PHE A 324 34.64 -27.72 -1.52
N ASN A 325 35.62 -28.50 -1.09
CA ASN A 325 36.79 -28.06 -0.35
C ASN A 325 37.80 -27.52 -1.38
N VAL A 326 37.90 -26.20 -1.53
CA VAL A 326 38.95 -25.57 -2.33
C VAL A 326 39.82 -24.74 -1.39
N LYS A 327 41.01 -25.27 -1.09
CA LYS A 327 42.12 -24.53 -0.48
C LYS A 327 42.58 -23.45 -1.45
N LEU A 328 42.47 -22.18 -1.08
CA LEU A 328 43.23 -21.11 -1.73
C LEU A 328 44.59 -20.91 -1.03
N PRO A 329 45.68 -20.71 -1.78
CA PRO A 329 46.99 -20.43 -1.22
C PRO A 329 47.15 -18.95 -0.88
N THR A 330 47.73 -18.70 0.29
CA THR A 330 48.27 -17.42 0.74
C THR A 330 49.47 -17.00 -0.11
N PRO A 331 49.66 -15.69 -0.34
CA PRO A 331 51.00 -15.12 -0.33
C PRO A 331 51.13 -13.97 0.66
N SER A 332 52.25 -14.00 1.39
CA SER A 332 52.70 -13.04 2.39
C SER A 332 53.52 -11.90 1.77
N SER A 333 53.45 -10.73 2.44
CA SER A 333 54.45 -9.63 2.46
C SER A 333 54.69 -8.88 1.13
N SER A 334 54.99 -7.58 1.05
CA SER A 334 55.40 -6.50 1.97
C SER A 334 55.42 -5.20 1.14
N GLY A 335 55.30 -4.02 1.78
CA GLY A 335 55.96 -2.81 1.27
C GLY A 335 55.11 -1.55 1.05
N THR A 336 55.17 -0.66 2.05
CA THR A 336 55.42 0.80 1.94
C THR A 336 54.61 1.72 1.01
N ALA A 337 53.91 2.66 1.69
CA ALA A 337 53.93 4.13 1.53
C ALA A 337 53.68 4.78 0.16
N GLY A 338 52.70 5.69 0.11
CA GLY A 338 52.65 6.72 -0.94
C GLY A 338 51.32 7.46 -1.07
N ARG A 339 51.23 8.62 -0.42
CA ARG A 339 50.19 9.65 -0.61
C ARG A 339 50.43 10.38 -1.95
N PRO A 340 49.39 10.86 -2.65
CA PRO A 340 49.48 12.21 -3.26
C PRO A 340 48.14 12.96 -3.12
N ALA A 341 48.07 14.19 -2.59
CA ALA A 341 48.63 15.48 -3.03
C ALA A 341 47.87 16.12 -4.22
N LYS A 342 47.16 17.21 -3.88
CA LYS A 342 46.48 18.19 -4.73
C LYS A 342 47.37 18.71 -5.86
N LYS A 343 46.81 18.93 -7.04
CA LYS A 343 47.43 19.77 -8.09
C LYS A 343 46.56 20.97 -8.47
N SER A 344 47.25 22.10 -8.48
CA SER A 344 46.86 23.47 -8.75
C SER A 344 46.41 23.71 -10.19
N LYS A 345 45.42 24.58 -10.37
CA LYS A 345 45.09 25.22 -11.66
C LYS A 345 46.13 26.30 -11.97
N ARG A 346 46.51 26.41 -13.25
CA ARG A 346 47.36 27.46 -13.83
C ARG A 346 46.49 28.28 -14.79
N SER A 347 46.71 29.59 -14.79
CA SER A 347 45.91 30.63 -15.44
C SER A 347 46.57 31.17 -16.73
N LEU A 348 45.70 31.65 -17.64
CA LEU A 348 45.87 32.69 -18.69
C LEU A 348 46.69 32.34 -19.97
N PRO A 349 46.50 33.06 -21.12
CA PRO A 349 45.79 34.33 -21.30
C PRO A 349 44.77 34.44 -22.47
N GLU A 350 44.04 35.56 -22.44
CA GLU A 350 43.31 36.22 -23.53
C GLU A 350 44.23 36.67 -24.67
N GLU A 351 43.68 36.73 -25.89
CA GLU A 351 43.96 37.70 -26.97
C GLU A 351 42.85 37.44 -28.03
N SER A 352 41.89 38.37 -28.19
CA SER A 352 41.85 39.48 -29.17
C SER A 352 40.89 39.17 -30.31
#